data_AF-A0A7S2TUP5-F1
#
_entry.id   AF-A0A7S2TUP5-F1
#
_cell.length_a   1.000
_cell.length_b   1.000
_cell.length_c   1.000
_cell.angle_alpha   90.00
_cell.angle_beta   90.00
_cell.angle_gamma   90.00
#
_symmetry.space_group_name_H-M   'P 1'
#
loop_
_entity.id
_entity.type
_entity.pdbx_description
1 polymer ?
#
loop_
_entity_poly.entity_id
_entity_poly.type
_entity_poly.pdbx_seq_one_letter_code
_entity_poly.pdbx_strand_id
1 'polypeptide(L)'
;NVKVKQRNMHSFKKWIKKQFSDAKLVEDQFTNMTFQVCHEQKTALGPVFRTLEENRDAEGIEEYSVSEVSLEQIFISFAREQEEEKGIVDAFRVEEQVEEKHEE
;
A
#
# COMPACT_ATOMS: atom_id res chain seq x y z
N ASN A 1 8.95 1.20 1.10
CA ASN A 1 8.83 2.05 -0.11
C ASN A 1 10.08 1.85 -0.95
N VAL A 2 9.96 1.79 -2.27
CA VAL A 2 11.08 1.55 -3.19
C VAL A 2 10.93 2.39 -4.45
N LYS A 3 12.03 3.01 -4.87
CA LYS A 3 12.16 3.72 -6.13
C LYS A 3 13.00 2.92 -7.10
N VAL A 4 12.46 2.65 -8.29
CA VAL A 4 13.08 1.79 -9.30
C VAL A 4 13.17 2.52 -10.63
N LYS A 5 14.27 2.35 -11.36
CA LYS A 5 14.42 2.87 -12.72
C LYS A 5 13.23 2.45 -13.58
N GLN A 6 12.65 3.38 -14.33
CA GLN A 6 11.44 3.15 -15.12
C GLN A 6 11.52 1.90 -16.02
N ARG A 7 12.68 1.68 -16.66
CA ARG A 7 12.93 0.51 -17.54
C ARG A 7 12.95 -0.83 -16.80
N ASN A 8 13.16 -0.83 -15.49
CA ASN A 8 13.32 -2.02 -14.65
C ASN A 8 12.03 -2.37 -13.88
N MET A 9 11.01 -1.50 -13.85
CA MET A 9 9.81 -1.66 -13.03
C MET A 9 9.09 -2.99 -13.22
N HIS A 10 8.92 -3.44 -14.47
CA HIS A 10 8.22 -4.69 -14.75
C HIS A 10 8.98 -5.92 -14.24
N SER A 11 10.30 -5.93 -14.43
CA SER A 11 11.17 -6.98 -13.92
C SER A 11 11.20 -6.98 -12.39
N PHE A 12 11.31 -5.79 -11.78
CA PHE A 12 11.28 -5.62 -10.34
C PHE A 12 9.98 -6.15 -9.71
N LYS A 13 8.81 -5.83 -10.28
CA LYS A 13 7.52 -6.32 -9.79
C LYS A 13 7.46 -7.86 -9.79
N LYS A 14 8.05 -8.50 -10.80
CA LYS A 14 8.16 -9.96 -10.85
C LYS A 14 9.16 -10.50 -9.83
N TRP A 15 10.31 -9.86 -9.71
CA TRP A 15 11.37 -10.25 -8.78
C TRP A 15 10.90 -10.16 -7.33
N ILE A 16 10.28 -9.05 -6.92
CA ILE A 16 9.88 -8.85 -5.53
C ILE A 16 8.79 -9.86 -5.12
N LYS A 17 7.88 -10.21 -6.03
CA LYS A 17 6.88 -11.28 -5.83
C LYS A 17 7.49 -12.67 -5.73
N LYS A 18 8.64 -12.90 -6.38
CA LYS A 18 9.39 -14.15 -6.29
C LYS A 18 10.18 -14.24 -4.97
N GLN A 19 10.76 -13.13 -4.50
CA GLN A 19 11.50 -13.09 -3.24
C GLN A 19 10.58 -13.10 -2.02
N PHE A 20 9.46 -12.38 -2.11
CA PHE A 20 8.48 -12.21 -1.04
C PHE A 20 7.11 -12.57 -1.61
N SER A 21 6.73 -13.84 -1.50
CA SER A 21 5.48 -14.38 -2.07
C SER A 21 4.23 -13.69 -1.51
N ASP A 22 4.31 -13.21 -0.28
CA ASP A 22 3.30 -12.48 0.48
C ASP A 22 3.31 -10.96 0.24
N ALA A 23 4.27 -10.43 -0.54
CA ALA A 23 4.35 -9.01 -0.83
C ALA A 23 3.09 -8.52 -1.56
N LYS A 24 2.39 -7.55 -1.01
CA LYS A 24 1.25 -6.85 -1.62
C LYS A 24 1.68 -5.47 -2.10
N LEU A 25 1.31 -5.11 -3.32
CA LEU A 25 1.51 -3.76 -3.84
C LEU A 25 0.40 -2.86 -3.28
N VAL A 26 0.79 -1.88 -2.46
CA VAL A 26 -0.12 -0.93 -1.81
C VAL A 26 -0.22 0.36 -2.61
N GLU A 27 0.88 0.78 -3.23
CA GLU A 27 0.96 2.02 -4.00
C GLU A 27 1.90 1.86 -5.19
N ASP A 28 1.52 2.43 -6.33
CA ASP A 28 2.25 2.37 -7.60
C ASP A 28 2.18 3.73 -8.29
N GLN A 29 3.17 4.59 -8.05
CA GLN A 29 3.22 5.95 -8.58
C GLN A 29 4.54 6.23 -9.32
N PHE A 30 4.46 6.33 -10.65
CA PHE A 30 5.61 6.56 -11.52
C PHE A 30 6.74 5.55 -11.27
N THR A 31 7.83 5.95 -10.63
CA THR A 31 8.97 5.08 -10.28
C THR A 31 8.97 4.63 -8.83
N ASN A 32 8.04 5.13 -8.01
CA ASN A 32 7.91 4.80 -6.60
C ASN A 32 6.81 3.74 -6.42
N MET A 33 7.14 2.70 -5.67
CA MET A 33 6.20 1.64 -5.31
C MET A 33 6.27 1.39 -3.80
N THR A 34 5.13 1.11 -3.19
CA THR A 34 5.04 0.70 -1.80
C THR A 34 4.55 -0.75 -1.75
N PHE A 35 5.38 -1.62 -1.17
CA PHE A 35 5.03 -3.02 -0.92
C PHE A 35 4.86 -3.26 0.57
N GLN A 36 3.80 -3.96 0.94
CA GLN A 36 3.59 -4.50 2.27
C GLN A 36 3.91 -5.99 2.25
N VAL A 37 4.77 -6.45 3.16
CA VAL A 37 5.16 -7.85 3.27
C VAL A 37 4.63 -8.36 4.61
N CYS A 38 3.68 -9.29 4.58
CA CYS A 38 2.98 -9.81 5.76
C CYS A 38 3.60 -11.13 6.20
N HIS A 39 4.66 -11.04 7.00
CA HIS A 39 5.35 -12.23 7.45
C HIS A 39 4.56 -12.97 8.54
N GLU A 40 3.99 -14.13 8.20
CA GLU A 40 3.50 -15.11 9.20
C GLU A 40 4.60 -15.53 10.18
N GLN A 41 5.86 -15.45 9.76
CA GLN A 41 7.03 -15.66 10.59
C GLN A 41 7.83 -14.37 10.66
N LYS A 42 7.63 -13.58 11.73
CA LYS A 42 8.33 -12.32 12.09
C LYS A 42 9.72 -12.19 11.45
N THR A 43 9.78 -11.75 10.20
CA THR A 43 11.05 -11.59 9.53
C THR A 43 11.58 -10.25 9.99
N ALA A 44 12.73 -10.30 10.67
CA ALA A 44 13.41 -9.08 11.06
C ALA A 44 13.65 -8.21 9.81
N LEU A 45 13.68 -6.90 9.97
CA LEU A 45 13.98 -5.99 8.86
C LEU A 45 15.34 -6.31 8.20
N GLY A 46 16.31 -6.82 8.97
CA GLY A 46 17.67 -7.11 8.52
C GLY A 46 17.75 -7.98 7.24
N PRO A 47 17.14 -9.17 7.21
CA PRO A 47 17.01 -9.97 5.98
C PRO A 47 16.42 -9.23 4.78
N VAL A 48 15.37 -8.42 4.98
CA VAL A 48 14.74 -7.65 3.90
C VAL A 48 15.72 -6.62 3.34
N PHE A 49 16.37 -5.85 4.22
CA PHE A 49 17.42 -4.89 3.85
C PHE A 49 18.54 -5.57 3.06
N ARG A 50 19.03 -6.73 3.55
CA ARG A 50 20.10 -7.48 2.88
C ARG A 50 19.71 -7.90 1.47
N THR A 51 18.53 -8.50 1.30
CA THR A 51 18.05 -8.95 -0.01
C THR A 51 17.92 -7.79 -1.00
N LEU A 52 17.45 -6.62 -0.54
CA LEU A 52 17.34 -5.43 -1.37
C LEU A 52 18.70 -4.87 -1.78
N GLU A 53 19.66 -4.78 -0.85
CA GLU A 53 21.03 -4.32 -1.15
C GLU A 53 21.77 -5.26 -2.11
N GLU A 54 21.72 -6.57 -1.88
CA GLU A 54 22.41 -7.57 -2.71
C GLU A 54 21.93 -7.57 -4.17
N ASN A 55 20.69 -7.13 -4.42
CA ASN A 55 20.07 -7.10 -5.74
C ASN A 55 19.86 -5.68 -6.29
N ARG A 56 20.37 -4.65 -5.60
CA ARG A 56 20.09 -3.24 -5.90
C ARG A 56 20.37 -2.87 -7.35
N ASP A 57 21.56 -3.19 -7.84
CA ASP A 57 21.97 -2.83 -9.20
C ASP A 57 21.28 -3.69 -10.26
N ALA A 58 21.13 -4.99 -10.00
CA ALA A 58 20.50 -5.94 -10.91
C ALA A 58 19.03 -5.58 -11.17
N GLU A 59 18.32 -5.19 -10.11
CA GLU A 59 16.90 -4.85 -10.17
C GLU A 59 16.64 -3.35 -10.43
N GLY A 60 17.71 -2.54 -10.54
CA GLY A 60 17.61 -1.12 -10.88
C GLY A 60 16.99 -0.26 -9.78
N ILE A 61 17.20 -0.63 -8.51
CA ILE A 61 16.74 0.11 -7.34
C ILE A 61 17.59 1.37 -7.16
N GLU A 62 16.93 2.53 -7.13
CA GLU A 62 17.60 3.82 -6.89
C GLU A 62 17.66 4.12 -5.39
N GLU A 63 16.53 3.94 -4.71
CA GLU A 63 16.33 4.26 -3.30
C GLU A 63 15.28 3.32 -2.72
N TYR A 64 15.39 3.01 -1.42
CA TYR A 64 14.33 2.30 -0.72
C TYR A 64 14.35 2.61 0.78
N SER A 65 13.21 2.41 1.42
CA SER A 65 13.04 2.43 2.86
C SER A 65 12.19 1.25 3.30
N VAL A 66 12.59 0.62 4.40
CA VAL A 66 11.85 -0.47 5.04
C VAL A 66 11.51 -0.03 6.46
N SER A 67 10.24 -0.12 6.81
CA SER A 67 9.71 0.26 8.11
C SER A 67 8.68 -0.77 8.56
N GLU A 68 8.59 -0.98 9.87
CA GLU A 68 7.50 -1.75 10.45
C GLU A 68 6.21 -0.94 10.42
N VAL A 69 5.08 -1.61 10.19
CA VAL A 69 3.75 -1.00 10.30
C VAL A 69 3.34 -1.12 11.77
N SER A 70 2.94 0.00 12.36
CA SER A 70 2.48 0.00 13.76
C SER A 70 1.13 -0.71 13.89
N LEU A 71 0.83 -1.23 15.09
CA LEU A 71 -0.47 -1.85 15.35
C LEU A 71 -1.62 -0.88 15.07
N GLU A 72 -1.45 0.40 15.39
CA GLU A 72 -2.43 1.45 15.12
C GLU A 72 -2.70 1.59 13.62
N GLN A 73 -1.67 1.55 12.77
CA GLN A 73 -1.85 1.57 11.32
C GLN A 73 -2.53 0.30 10.81
N ILE A 74 -2.25 -0.87 11.39
CA ILE A 74 -2.97 -2.11 11.08
C ILE A 74 -4.46 -1.98 11.45
N PHE A 75 -4.77 -1.39 12.62
CA PHE A 75 -6.14 -1.11 13.03
C PHE A 75 -6.85 -0.14 12.08
N ILE A 76 -6.18 0.93 11.64
CA ILE A 76 -6.73 1.90 10.66
C ILE A 76 -6.97 1.21 9.31
N SER A 77 -6.03 0.40 8.83
CA SER A 77 -6.21 -0.36 7.59
C SER A 77 -7.42 -1.31 7.68
N PHE A 78 -7.58 -2.04 8.79
CA PHE A 78 -8.76 -2.88 9.00
C PHE A 78 -10.06 -2.09 9.08
N ALA A 79 -10.06 -0.91 9.70
CA ALA A 79 -11.24 -0.04 9.73
C ALA A 79 -11.61 0.47 8.33
N ARG A 80 -10.62 0.87 7.53
CA ARG A 80 -10.82 1.31 6.14
C ARG A 80 -11.33 0.18 5.25
N GLU A 81 -10.81 -1.04 5.39
CA GLU A 81 -11.30 -2.22 4.66
C GLU A 81 -12.78 -2.50 4.99
N GLN A 82 -13.21 -2.30 6.24
CA GLN A 82 -14.63 -2.46 6.63
C GLN A 82 -15.55 -1.34 6.12
N GLU A 83 -15.06 -0.12 5.99
CA GLU A 83 -15.79 0.99 5.34
C GLU A 83 -15.93 0.74 3.83
N GLU A 84 -14.92 0.18 3.18
CA GLU A 84 -14.93 -0.17 1.75
C GLU A 84 -15.88 -1.36 1.45
N GLU A 85 -16.03 -2.32 2.38
CA GLU A 85 -16.96 -3.46 2.25
C GLU A 85 -18.43 -3.10 2.54
N LYS A 86 -18.71 -1.98 3.23
CA LYS A 86 -20.08 -1.53 3.59
C LYS A 86 -20.54 -0.21 2.93
N GLY A 87 -19.74 0.37 2.04
CA GLY A 87 -19.82 1.81 1.72
C GLY A 87 -20.37 2.25 0.36
N ILE A 88 -21.14 1.46 -0.40
CA ILE A 88 -21.82 1.97 -1.61
C ILE A 88 -23.21 2.59 -1.29
N VAL A 89 -23.71 2.53 -0.05
CA VAL A 89 -25.11 2.88 0.24
C VAL A 89 -25.35 3.86 1.39
N ASP A 90 -24.54 4.91 1.59
CA ASP A 90 -25.01 6.00 2.47
C ASP A 90 -24.40 7.41 2.30
N ALA A 91 -23.41 7.64 1.43
CA ALA A 91 -22.72 8.94 1.37
C ALA A 91 -23.31 9.97 0.38
N PHE A 92 -24.57 9.84 -0.06
CA PHE A 92 -25.24 10.83 -0.91
C PHE A 92 -26.61 11.29 -0.38
N ARG A 93 -26.77 11.43 0.94
CA ARG A 93 -27.93 12.13 1.50
C ARG A 93 -27.58 12.98 2.71
N VAL A 94 -26.82 14.05 2.46
CA VAL A 94 -26.93 15.28 3.25
C VAL A 94 -27.00 16.45 2.30
N GLU A 95 -28.20 16.69 1.74
CA GLU A 95 -28.65 18.07 1.54
C GLU A 95 -29.91 18.25 2.37
N GLU A 96 -29.68 18.79 3.57
CA GLU A 96 -30.66 19.50 4.36
C GLU A 96 -30.94 20.82 3.62
N GLN A 97 -32.01 20.87 2.83
CA GLN A 97 -32.68 22.11 2.45
C GLN A 97 -33.97 22.17 3.26
N VAL A 98 -33.89 22.91 4.37
CA VAL A 98 -35.05 23.43 5.07
C VAL A 98 -35.68 24.48 4.15
N GLU A 99 -36.81 24.14 3.54
CA GLU A 99 -37.75 25.16 3.06
C GLU A 99 -39.17 24.70 3.36
N GLU A 100 -39.60 25.02 4.57
CA GLU A 100 -40.99 24.88 4.99
C GLU A 100 -41.80 26.05 4.41
N LYS A 101 -42.81 25.69 3.61
CA LYS A 101 -44.12 26.33 3.39
C LYS A 101 -44.36 27.05 2.06
N HIS A 102 -45.07 26.32 1.20
CA HIS A 102 -46.20 26.84 0.43
C HIS A 102 -47.23 27.53 1.33
N GLU A 103 -47.50 28.79 1.01
CA GLU A 103 -48.81 29.30 0.56
C GLU A 103 -50.03 29.11 1.49
N GLU A 104 -50.42 30.20 2.17
CA GLU A 104 -51.69 30.93 1.89
C GLU A 104 -51.55 32.41 2.30
#